data_AF-A0A6P2FXF2-F1
#
_entry.id   AF-A0A6P2FXF2-F1
#
_cell.length_a   1.000
_cell.length_b   1.000
_cell.length_c   1.000
_cell.angle_alpha   90.00
_cell.angle_beta   90.00
_cell.angle_gamma   90.00
#
_symmetry.space_group_name_H-M   'P 1'
#
loop_
_entity.id
_entity.type
_entity.pdbx_description
1 polymer ?
#
loop_
_entity_poly.entity_id
_entity_poly.type
_entity_poly.pdbx_seq_one_letter_code
_entity_poly.pdbx_strand_id
1 'polypeptide(L)'
;MEPRLLTRDAFRDAVFSRDGHGCVFCDRRAVDAHHILERRLWADGGYYLANGASVCEEHHLACEMTTISVEMVRDACGIRKPVIPSHLYDDQVYDKWGNPVMANGTRLKGELFFDESVQKILASAGVLGDFSDRIKYPRTHHAPWSDGMHGDDRRIASMDAFVGKRVIVTEKKDGENTTLYSDGMHARSVDGRHHDSRNWVKGMVWARIAADLPPGWRLCGENLYARHSIEYRDLPSYFMGFSIWDECNTRLGWDETKEWFELLGIVSVPVLYDGIYDERLIRGLYDSKRDWARSEGYVITVADAISYGQFRTHVAKVVRANHVQTTAHWMHGQRIIPNGLARVATETVPARA
;
A
#
# COMPACT_ATOMS: atom_id res chain seq x y z
N MET A 1 -24.36 11.57 -10.41
CA MET A 1 -24.26 12.64 -9.40
C MET A 1 -23.08 12.28 -8.51
N GLU A 2 -22.13 13.20 -8.35
CA GLU A 2 -20.99 12.96 -7.46
C GLU A 2 -21.46 12.80 -6.00
N PRO A 3 -20.79 11.95 -5.21
CA PRO A 3 -21.16 11.76 -3.81
C PRO A 3 -20.97 13.06 -3.03
N ARG A 4 -22.03 13.51 -2.36
CA ARG A 4 -22.04 14.73 -1.55
C ARG A 4 -21.66 14.41 -0.11
N LEU A 5 -20.65 15.09 0.42
CA LEU A 5 -20.31 15.06 1.84
C LEU A 5 -21.37 15.82 2.66
N LEU A 6 -21.83 15.21 3.75
CA LEU A 6 -22.86 15.77 4.63
C LEU A 6 -22.26 16.13 5.99
N THR A 7 -22.95 16.99 6.73
CA THR A 7 -22.68 17.15 8.17
C THR A 7 -23.15 15.90 8.91
N ARG A 8 -22.66 15.67 10.14
CA ARG A 8 -23.05 14.51 10.95
C ARG A 8 -24.57 14.38 11.11
N ASP A 9 -25.26 15.48 11.44
CA ASP A 9 -26.71 15.46 11.64
C ASP A 9 -27.46 15.24 10.32
N ALA A 10 -27.05 15.92 9.25
CA ALA A 10 -27.64 15.73 7.93
C ALA A 10 -27.41 14.32 7.39
N PHE A 11 -26.25 13.71 7.66
CA PHE A 11 -25.97 12.31 7.35
C PHE A 11 -26.93 11.38 8.07
N ARG A 12 -27.07 11.51 9.39
CA ARG A 12 -27.96 10.67 10.18
C ARG A 12 -29.40 10.78 9.70
N ASP A 13 -29.89 12.00 9.53
CA ASP A 13 -31.29 12.25 9.15
C ASP A 13 -31.58 11.76 7.73
N ALA A 14 -30.62 11.91 6.80
CA ALA A 14 -30.75 11.40 5.43
C ALA A 14 -30.70 9.86 5.36
N VAL A 15 -29.83 9.22 6.15
CA VAL A 15 -29.75 7.74 6.24
C VAL A 15 -31.07 7.19 6.79
N PHE A 16 -31.58 7.75 7.89
CA PHE A 16 -32.86 7.33 8.47
C PHE A 16 -34.03 7.57 7.52
N SER A 17 -34.05 8.72 6.83
CA SER A 17 -35.10 9.02 5.86
C SER A 17 -35.10 8.04 4.67
N ARG A 18 -33.92 7.67 4.17
CA ARG A 18 -33.76 6.70 3.07
C ARG A 18 -34.31 5.33 3.46
N ASP A 19 -34.03 4.89 4.69
CA ASP A 19 -34.37 3.54 5.17
C ASP A 19 -35.70 3.48 5.93
N GLY A 20 -36.53 4.55 5.84
CA GLY A 20 -37.84 4.60 6.48
C GLY A 20 -37.80 4.55 8.02
N HIS A 21 -36.71 5.00 8.62
CA HIS A 21 -36.42 4.97 10.07
C HIS A 21 -36.40 3.55 10.70
N GLY A 22 -36.39 2.51 9.86
CA GLY A 22 -36.31 1.11 10.26
C GLY A 22 -34.89 0.56 10.13
N CYS A 23 -34.64 -0.57 10.76
CA CYS A 23 -33.44 -1.36 10.48
C CYS A 23 -33.55 -1.98 9.09
N VAL A 24 -32.50 -1.88 8.27
CA VAL A 24 -32.50 -2.46 6.91
C VAL A 24 -32.51 -3.99 6.87
N PHE A 25 -32.35 -4.66 8.02
CA PHE A 25 -32.29 -6.12 8.12
C PHE A 25 -33.46 -6.76 8.89
N CYS A 26 -34.32 -5.97 9.57
CA CYS A 26 -35.45 -6.50 10.34
C CYS A 26 -36.50 -5.43 10.66
N ASP A 27 -37.62 -5.83 11.26
CA ASP A 27 -38.75 -4.94 11.59
C ASP A 27 -38.51 -4.00 12.80
N ARG A 28 -37.32 -4.02 13.42
CA ARG A 28 -36.99 -3.12 14.54
C ARG A 28 -36.65 -1.72 14.04
N ARG A 29 -36.86 -0.72 14.89
CA ARG A 29 -36.41 0.66 14.62
C ARG A 29 -34.89 0.75 14.57
N ALA A 30 -34.38 1.64 13.72
CA ALA A 30 -32.96 1.97 13.75
C ALA A 30 -32.63 2.83 14.97
N VAL A 31 -31.47 2.56 15.57
CA VAL A 31 -30.97 3.31 16.74
C VAL A 31 -29.78 4.19 16.38
N ASP A 32 -29.07 3.86 15.30
CA ASP A 32 -27.94 4.64 14.81
C ASP A 32 -27.79 4.57 13.28
N ALA A 33 -27.16 5.60 12.72
CA ALA A 33 -26.74 5.65 11.33
C ALA A 33 -25.33 5.05 11.23
N HIS A 34 -25.28 3.74 10.98
CA HIS A 34 -24.05 2.98 10.88
C HIS A 34 -23.24 3.38 9.65
N HIS A 35 -21.92 3.58 9.84
CA HIS A 35 -21.00 3.78 8.74
C HIS A 35 -20.58 2.41 8.16
N ILE A 36 -20.86 2.19 6.88
CA ILE A 36 -20.57 0.94 6.17
C ILE A 36 -19.05 0.67 6.14
N LEU A 37 -18.26 1.69 5.77
CA LEU A 37 -16.82 1.72 6.00
C LEU A 37 -16.52 2.74 7.10
N GLU A 38 -15.66 2.34 8.04
CA GLU A 38 -15.32 3.11 9.23
C GLU A 38 -14.82 4.52 8.89
N ARG A 39 -15.39 5.54 9.55
CA ARG A 39 -15.09 6.96 9.30
C ARG A 39 -13.62 7.32 9.46
N ARG A 40 -12.87 6.64 10.33
CA ARG A 40 -11.42 6.83 10.51
C ARG A 40 -10.58 6.56 9.25
N LEU A 41 -11.10 5.79 8.29
CA LEU A 41 -10.46 5.55 7.00
C LEU A 41 -10.54 6.78 6.06
N TRP A 42 -11.38 7.76 6.38
CA TRP A 42 -11.66 8.89 5.52
C TRP A 42 -10.95 10.14 6.01
N ALA A 43 -10.33 10.89 5.09
CA ALA A 43 -9.71 12.18 5.41
C ALA A 43 -10.76 13.26 5.78
N ASP A 44 -12.00 13.11 5.31
CA ASP A 44 -13.12 14.04 5.49
C ASP A 44 -14.21 13.51 6.44
N GLY A 45 -13.95 12.38 7.10
CA GLY A 45 -14.88 11.72 8.02
C GLY A 45 -15.94 10.83 7.37
N GLY A 46 -16.04 10.76 6.02
CA GLY A 46 -16.81 9.70 5.36
C GLY A 46 -18.33 9.78 5.49
N TYR A 47 -18.89 10.95 5.83
CA TYR A 47 -20.33 11.21 5.99
C TYR A 47 -21.08 11.30 4.64
N TYR A 48 -20.93 10.27 3.81
CA TYR A 48 -21.62 10.14 2.53
C TYR A 48 -22.87 9.30 2.72
N LEU A 49 -24.01 9.70 2.14
CA LEU A 49 -25.25 8.91 2.25
C LEU A 49 -25.06 7.44 1.80
N ALA A 50 -24.25 7.21 0.77
CA ALA A 50 -23.90 5.88 0.27
C ALA A 50 -22.85 5.12 1.11
N ASN A 51 -22.41 5.70 2.23
CA ASN A 51 -21.58 5.05 3.27
C ASN A 51 -22.36 4.89 4.59
N GLY A 52 -23.69 5.10 4.59
CA GLY A 52 -24.53 4.99 5.78
C GLY A 52 -25.63 3.93 5.66
N ALA A 53 -26.01 3.33 6.79
CA ALA A 53 -27.14 2.40 6.90
C ALA A 53 -27.87 2.54 8.24
N SER A 54 -29.21 2.48 8.21
CA SER A 54 -30.05 2.48 9.40
C SER A 54 -30.14 1.07 9.97
N VAL A 55 -29.63 0.86 11.18
CA VAL A 55 -29.59 -0.46 11.83
C VAL A 55 -30.05 -0.39 13.28
N CYS A 56 -30.66 -1.46 13.76
CA CYS A 56 -30.92 -1.65 15.18
C CYS A 56 -29.63 -2.04 15.91
N GLU A 57 -29.64 -2.05 17.25
CA GLU A 57 -28.45 -2.32 18.07
C GLU A 57 -27.75 -3.66 17.74
N GLU A 58 -28.54 -4.72 17.56
CA GLU A 58 -28.04 -6.06 17.21
C GLU A 58 -27.32 -6.07 15.85
N HIS A 59 -27.95 -5.48 14.82
CA HIS A 59 -27.35 -5.43 13.49
C HIS A 59 -26.21 -4.41 13.40
N HIS A 60 -26.23 -3.36 14.21
CA HIS A 60 -25.09 -2.46 14.37
C HIS A 60 -23.88 -3.27 14.83
N LEU A 61 -24.02 -4.01 15.95
CA LEU A 61 -22.95 -4.85 16.47
C LEU A 61 -22.50 -5.91 15.45
N ALA A 62 -23.43 -6.56 14.74
CA ALA A 62 -23.10 -7.54 13.69
C ALA A 62 -22.27 -6.93 12.54
N CYS A 63 -22.55 -5.69 12.14
CA CYS A 63 -21.75 -4.99 11.13
C CYS A 63 -20.36 -4.63 11.67
N GLU A 64 -20.27 -4.18 12.92
CA GLU A 64 -18.98 -3.89 13.60
C GLU A 64 -18.11 -5.15 13.75
N MET A 65 -18.74 -6.28 14.07
CA MET A 65 -18.12 -7.61 14.15
C MET A 65 -17.79 -8.22 12.79
N THR A 66 -18.18 -7.57 11.69
CA THR A 66 -18.03 -8.05 10.30
C THR A 66 -18.76 -9.35 9.97
N THR A 67 -19.69 -9.81 10.84
CA THR A 67 -20.55 -10.97 10.57
C THR A 67 -21.65 -10.64 9.58
N ILE A 68 -22.02 -9.36 9.47
CA ILE A 68 -22.69 -8.78 8.31
C ILE A 68 -21.64 -8.04 7.49
N SER A 69 -21.47 -8.44 6.23
CA SER A 69 -20.48 -7.82 5.35
C SER A 69 -20.95 -6.47 4.82
N VAL A 70 -20.00 -5.63 4.38
CA VAL A 70 -20.33 -4.33 3.78
C VAL A 70 -21.20 -4.47 2.53
N GLU A 71 -21.03 -5.55 1.76
CA GLU A 71 -21.83 -5.82 0.57
C GLU A 71 -23.28 -6.17 0.95
N MET A 72 -23.48 -6.96 2.01
CA MET A 72 -24.82 -7.23 2.54
C MET A 72 -25.53 -5.95 2.98
N VAL A 73 -24.80 -5.02 3.62
CA VAL A 73 -25.36 -3.71 4.00
C VAL A 73 -25.69 -2.87 2.77
N ARG A 74 -24.80 -2.82 1.77
CA ARG A 74 -25.02 -2.09 0.53
C ARG A 74 -26.25 -2.61 -0.21
N ASP A 75 -26.40 -3.92 -0.33
CA ASP A 75 -27.56 -4.55 -0.97
C ASP A 75 -28.85 -4.26 -0.21
N ALA A 76 -28.86 -4.39 1.12
CA ALA A 76 -30.03 -4.07 1.95
C ALA A 76 -30.47 -2.61 1.82
N CYS A 77 -29.52 -1.69 1.61
CA CYS A 77 -29.79 -0.27 1.40
C CYS A 77 -30.05 0.12 -0.07
N GLY A 78 -29.96 -0.83 -1.03
CA GLY A 78 -30.06 -0.55 -2.46
C GLY A 78 -28.92 0.32 -3.03
N ILE A 79 -27.74 0.35 -2.39
CA ILE A 79 -26.60 1.17 -2.80
C ILE A 79 -25.85 0.49 -3.95
N ARG A 80 -26.07 0.97 -5.18
CA ARG A 80 -25.42 0.44 -6.39
C ARG A 80 -24.10 1.12 -6.78
N LYS A 81 -23.85 2.31 -6.22
CA LYS A 81 -22.63 3.10 -6.48
C LYS A 81 -21.98 3.43 -5.13
N PRO A 82 -21.20 2.50 -4.56
CA PRO A 82 -20.57 2.74 -3.28
C PRO A 82 -19.55 3.87 -3.38
N VAL A 83 -19.35 4.57 -2.27
CA VAL A 83 -18.23 5.51 -2.11
C VAL A 83 -17.18 4.79 -1.27
N ILE A 84 -15.91 4.93 -1.64
CA ILE A 84 -14.78 4.36 -0.92
C ILE A 84 -13.78 5.46 -0.53
N PRO A 85 -13.02 5.28 0.56
CA PRO A 85 -11.89 6.15 0.86
C PRO A 85 -10.92 6.24 -0.31
N SER A 86 -10.44 7.45 -0.61
CA SER A 86 -9.64 7.72 -1.82
C SER A 86 -8.35 6.91 -1.95
N HIS A 87 -7.79 6.47 -0.83
CA HIS A 87 -6.56 5.68 -0.77
C HIS A 87 -6.79 4.16 -0.96
N LEU A 88 -8.05 3.71 -0.91
CA LEU A 88 -8.45 2.33 -1.20
C LEU A 88 -8.76 2.15 -2.69
N TYR A 89 -8.85 0.88 -3.12
CA TYR A 89 -9.11 0.49 -4.50
C TYR A 89 -10.60 0.19 -4.70
N ASP A 90 -11.20 0.58 -5.83
CA ASP A 90 -12.63 0.35 -6.10
C ASP A 90 -12.95 -1.05 -6.62
N ASP A 91 -11.96 -1.74 -7.16
CA ASP A 91 -12.04 -3.14 -7.58
C ASP A 91 -11.79 -4.15 -6.45
N GLN A 92 -11.52 -3.68 -5.23
CA GLN A 92 -11.24 -4.49 -4.05
C GLN A 92 -12.42 -4.45 -3.08
N VAL A 93 -12.88 -5.61 -2.63
CA VAL A 93 -13.83 -5.73 -1.52
C VAL A 93 -13.11 -5.53 -0.19
N TYR A 94 -13.72 -4.81 0.73
CA TYR A 94 -13.20 -4.56 2.08
C TYR A 94 -14.23 -4.96 3.14
N ASP A 95 -13.77 -5.29 4.34
CA ASP A 95 -14.66 -5.26 5.51
C ASP A 95 -14.85 -3.82 6.04
N LYS A 96 -15.69 -3.67 7.07
CA LYS A 96 -15.96 -2.37 7.70
C LYS A 96 -14.69 -1.60 8.07
N TRP A 97 -13.66 -2.31 8.53
CA TRP A 97 -12.43 -1.75 9.07
C TRP A 97 -11.37 -1.47 8.00
N GLY A 98 -11.69 -1.67 6.72
CA GLY A 98 -10.78 -1.41 5.60
C GLY A 98 -9.80 -2.56 5.36
N ASN A 99 -10.10 -3.77 5.84
CA ASN A 99 -9.31 -4.97 5.55
C ASN A 99 -9.73 -5.55 4.19
N PRO A 100 -8.81 -5.74 3.22
CA PRO A 100 -9.13 -6.38 1.96
C PRO A 100 -9.68 -7.80 2.16
N VAL A 101 -10.83 -8.10 1.55
CA VAL A 101 -11.42 -9.44 1.52
C VAL A 101 -11.01 -10.13 0.21
N MET A 102 -10.39 -11.29 0.33
CA MET A 102 -9.91 -12.09 -0.80
C MET A 102 -11.03 -12.99 -1.34
N ALA A 103 -10.91 -13.44 -2.59
CA ALA A 103 -11.90 -14.30 -3.24
C ALA A 103 -12.13 -15.65 -2.52
N ASN A 104 -11.14 -16.13 -1.75
CA ASN A 104 -11.25 -17.35 -0.94
C ASN A 104 -11.84 -17.10 0.46
N GLY A 105 -12.33 -15.89 0.76
CA GLY A 105 -12.90 -15.50 2.05
C GLY A 105 -11.88 -15.06 3.10
N THR A 106 -10.58 -15.28 2.90
CA THR A 106 -9.54 -14.77 3.80
C THR A 106 -9.43 -13.25 3.72
N ARG A 107 -8.92 -12.63 4.78
CA ARG A 107 -8.73 -11.18 4.85
C ARG A 107 -7.26 -10.79 4.96
N LEU A 108 -6.89 -9.68 4.34
CA LEU A 108 -5.57 -9.07 4.57
C LEU A 108 -5.69 -8.00 5.66
N LYS A 109 -4.60 -7.77 6.41
CA LYS A 109 -4.58 -6.77 7.49
C LYS A 109 -4.48 -5.36 6.89
N GLY A 110 -5.51 -4.53 7.12
CA GLY A 110 -5.61 -3.15 6.67
C GLY A 110 -5.06 -2.14 7.68
N GLU A 111 -5.37 -0.86 7.45
CA GLU A 111 -4.88 0.26 8.28
C GLU A 111 -5.31 0.18 9.73
N LEU A 112 -6.59 -0.11 9.98
CA LEU A 112 -7.14 -0.11 11.33
C LEU A 112 -7.03 -1.48 12.01
N PHE A 113 -6.42 -2.47 11.37
CA PHE A 113 -6.37 -3.83 11.90
C PHE A 113 -5.78 -3.86 13.31
N PHE A 114 -4.62 -3.25 13.54
CA PHE A 114 -3.92 -3.26 14.83
C PHE A 114 -4.46 -2.26 15.86
N ASP A 115 -5.53 -1.52 15.54
CA ASP A 115 -6.18 -0.62 16.50
C ASP A 115 -6.86 -1.44 17.62
N GLU A 116 -6.68 -1.03 18.88
CA GLU A 116 -7.12 -1.80 20.03
C GLU A 116 -8.64 -2.06 20.03
N SER A 117 -9.45 -1.07 19.63
CA SER A 117 -10.91 -1.24 19.58
C SER A 117 -11.33 -2.22 18.48
N VAL A 118 -10.62 -2.19 17.35
CA VAL A 118 -10.85 -3.09 16.21
C VAL A 118 -10.44 -4.52 16.54
N GLN A 119 -9.28 -4.70 17.18
CA GLN A 119 -8.85 -6.02 17.65
C GLN A 119 -9.85 -6.64 18.62
N LYS A 120 -10.34 -5.87 19.59
CA LYS A 120 -11.34 -6.36 20.57
C LYS A 120 -12.62 -6.86 19.91
N ILE A 121 -13.17 -6.11 18.96
CA ILE A 121 -14.44 -6.47 18.34
C ILE A 121 -14.29 -7.66 17.37
N LEU A 122 -13.20 -7.71 16.60
CA LEU A 122 -12.90 -8.86 15.73
C LEU A 122 -12.60 -10.13 16.56
N ALA A 123 -11.92 -9.99 17.70
CA ALA A 123 -11.69 -11.09 18.63
C ALA A 123 -13.00 -11.61 19.21
N SER A 124 -13.91 -10.72 19.66
CA SER A 124 -15.21 -11.14 20.20
C SER A 124 -16.10 -11.85 19.17
N ALA A 125 -15.92 -11.54 17.88
CA ALA A 125 -16.60 -12.20 16.79
C ALA A 125 -15.98 -13.57 16.44
N GLY A 126 -14.79 -13.89 16.97
CA GLY A 126 -14.07 -15.13 16.67
C GLY A 126 -13.46 -15.18 15.26
N VAL A 127 -13.26 -14.03 14.61
CA VAL A 127 -12.95 -13.96 13.18
C VAL A 127 -11.49 -13.59 12.87
N LEU A 128 -10.64 -13.44 13.90
CA LEU A 128 -9.21 -13.14 13.74
C LEU A 128 -8.46 -14.26 12.99
N GLY A 129 -8.94 -15.50 13.06
CA GLY A 129 -8.36 -16.64 12.34
C GLY A 129 -8.53 -16.58 10.81
N ASP A 130 -9.39 -15.69 10.30
CA ASP A 130 -9.61 -15.53 8.86
C ASP A 130 -8.57 -14.62 8.20
N PHE A 131 -7.71 -13.98 9.00
CA PHE A 131 -6.71 -13.04 8.51
C PHE A 131 -5.44 -13.75 8.09
N SER A 132 -5.01 -13.47 6.85
CA SER A 132 -3.70 -13.85 6.36
C SER A 132 -2.61 -13.00 7.03
N ASP A 133 -1.44 -13.60 7.24
CA ASP A 133 -0.24 -12.86 7.62
C ASP A 133 0.39 -12.06 6.47
N ARG A 134 -0.16 -12.18 5.26
CA ARG A 134 0.26 -11.37 4.12
C ARG A 134 -0.39 -9.99 4.16
N ILE A 135 0.42 -8.96 3.96
CA ILE A 135 0.00 -7.56 3.94
C ILE A 135 0.37 -6.95 2.60
N LYS A 136 -0.61 -6.36 1.91
CA LYS A 136 -0.41 -5.65 0.65
C LYS A 136 0.47 -4.41 0.89
N TYR A 137 1.42 -4.13 0.01
CA TYR A 137 2.19 -2.89 0.11
C TYR A 137 1.27 -1.67 -0.21
N PRO A 138 1.28 -0.61 0.63
CA PRO A 138 0.39 0.53 0.44
C PRO A 138 0.55 1.22 -0.92
N ARG A 139 -0.48 1.94 -1.36
CA ARG A 139 -0.40 2.78 -2.55
C ARG A 139 0.35 4.06 -2.23
N THR A 140 1.45 4.28 -2.94
CA THR A 140 2.17 5.56 -2.90
C THR A 140 1.45 6.58 -3.76
N HIS A 141 1.07 7.71 -3.16
CA HIS A 141 0.41 8.81 -3.85
C HIS A 141 1.41 9.69 -4.61
N HIS A 142 0.99 10.33 -5.70
CA HIS A 142 1.79 11.30 -6.44
C HIS A 142 1.96 12.60 -5.66
N ALA A 143 3.18 13.15 -5.68
CA ALA A 143 3.40 14.54 -5.26
C ALA A 143 2.66 15.52 -6.20
N PRO A 144 2.36 16.75 -5.75
CA PRO A 144 1.62 17.73 -6.56
C PRO A 144 2.23 18.08 -7.91
N TRP A 145 3.54 17.91 -8.06
CA TRP A 145 4.31 18.20 -9.27
C TRP A 145 4.72 16.95 -10.06
N SER A 146 4.08 15.80 -9.82
CA SER A 146 4.31 14.60 -10.62
C SER A 146 3.53 14.65 -11.94
N ASP A 147 4.22 14.41 -13.06
CA ASP A 147 3.64 14.50 -14.40
C ASP A 147 3.03 13.19 -14.95
N GLY A 148 3.38 12.04 -14.35
CA GLY A 148 2.96 10.71 -14.82
C GLY A 148 1.70 10.11 -14.17
N MET A 149 0.68 10.90 -13.85
CA MET A 149 -0.58 10.37 -13.28
C MET A 149 -1.46 9.73 -14.35
N HIS A 150 -1.94 8.51 -14.10
CA HIS A 150 -2.98 7.81 -14.86
C HIS A 150 -4.31 7.75 -14.09
N GLY A 151 -5.36 7.17 -14.69
CA GLY A 151 -6.73 7.24 -14.14
C GLY A 151 -6.93 6.63 -12.74
N ASP A 152 -6.15 5.62 -12.36
CA ASP A 152 -6.22 5.00 -11.03
C ASP A 152 -5.32 5.69 -9.98
N ASP A 153 -4.44 6.60 -10.42
CA ASP A 153 -3.47 7.23 -9.56
C ASP A 153 -4.16 8.22 -8.61
N ARG A 154 -3.53 8.39 -7.45
CA ARG A 154 -3.98 9.30 -6.40
C ARG A 154 -2.89 10.30 -6.13
N ARG A 155 -3.26 11.57 -6.01
CA ARG A 155 -2.37 12.65 -5.58
C ARG A 155 -2.43 12.77 -4.07
N ILE A 156 -1.29 13.03 -3.44
CA ILE A 156 -1.24 13.30 -2.01
C ILE A 156 -2.02 14.59 -1.72
N ALA A 157 -2.76 14.62 -0.61
CA ALA A 157 -3.61 15.77 -0.28
C ALA A 157 -2.80 17.04 0.03
N SER A 158 -1.67 16.89 0.73
CA SER A 158 -0.77 17.98 1.08
C SER A 158 0.65 17.45 1.35
N MET A 159 1.65 18.32 1.24
CA MET A 159 3.04 18.05 1.64
C MET A 159 3.32 18.49 3.10
N ASP A 160 2.32 18.94 3.86
CA ASP A 160 2.51 19.47 5.22
C ASP A 160 3.19 18.48 6.18
N ALA A 161 2.95 17.18 6.01
CA ALA A 161 3.56 16.13 6.84
C ALA A 161 5.09 16.04 6.69
N PHE A 162 5.65 16.63 5.63
CA PHE A 162 7.09 16.66 5.38
C PHE A 162 7.76 17.93 5.91
N VAL A 163 7.01 19.02 6.08
CA VAL A 163 7.56 20.33 6.44
C VAL A 163 8.28 20.27 7.79
N GLY A 164 9.54 20.71 7.81
CA GLY A 164 10.38 20.69 9.01
C GLY A 164 10.86 19.30 9.45
N LYS A 165 10.56 18.24 8.68
CA LYS A 165 11.03 16.87 8.95
C LYS A 165 12.28 16.54 8.12
N ARG A 166 13.10 15.64 8.64
CA ARG A 166 14.11 14.94 7.83
C ARG A 166 13.36 14.02 6.87
N VAL A 167 13.69 14.12 5.59
CA VAL A 167 13.14 13.32 4.51
C VAL A 167 14.23 12.61 3.75
N ILE A 168 13.88 11.44 3.25
CA ILE A 168 14.70 10.61 2.39
C ILE A 168 14.03 10.62 1.03
N VAL A 169 14.80 11.03 0.02
CA VAL A 169 14.39 10.89 -1.37
C VAL A 169 15.22 9.79 -1.99
N THR A 170 14.56 8.75 -2.47
CA THR A 170 15.21 7.63 -3.15
C THR A 170 14.84 7.60 -4.62
N GLU A 171 15.73 7.08 -5.46
CA GLU A 171 15.43 6.81 -6.85
C GLU A 171 14.30 5.77 -6.94
N LYS A 172 13.26 6.07 -7.71
CA LYS A 172 12.19 5.13 -7.99
C LYS A 172 12.65 4.20 -9.11
N LYS A 173 12.94 2.95 -8.74
CA LYS A 173 13.26 1.90 -9.71
C LYS A 173 11.99 1.34 -10.34
N ASP A 174 12.09 1.02 -11.61
CA ASP A 174 11.02 0.49 -12.47
C ASP A 174 11.14 -1.04 -12.56
N GLY A 175 10.44 -1.75 -11.67
CA GLY A 175 10.39 -3.20 -11.63
C GLY A 175 9.07 -3.71 -11.07
N GLU A 176 9.13 -4.79 -10.31
CA GLU A 176 8.00 -5.38 -9.60
C GLU A 176 8.20 -5.28 -8.08
N ASN A 177 7.34 -4.50 -7.41
CA ASN A 177 7.23 -4.50 -5.95
C ASN A 177 7.12 -5.92 -5.41
N THR A 178 8.02 -6.27 -4.49
CA THR A 178 8.16 -7.60 -3.90
C THR A 178 8.33 -7.48 -2.40
N THR A 179 7.57 -8.28 -1.66
CA THR A 179 7.59 -8.34 -0.19
C THR A 179 8.08 -9.72 0.26
N LEU A 180 9.04 -9.73 1.18
CA LEU A 180 9.69 -10.91 1.74
C LEU A 180 9.35 -11.03 3.24
N TYR A 181 9.01 -12.23 3.67
CA TYR A 181 8.76 -12.62 5.07
C TYR A 181 9.69 -13.79 5.43
N SER A 182 9.70 -14.22 6.68
CA SER A 182 10.48 -15.39 7.09
C SER A 182 9.99 -16.72 6.48
N ASP A 183 8.74 -16.77 6.04
CA ASP A 183 8.07 -18.00 5.56
C ASP A 183 7.61 -17.91 4.09
N GLY A 184 7.87 -16.79 3.41
CA GLY A 184 7.51 -16.65 2.00
C GLY A 184 7.70 -15.27 1.42
N MET A 185 7.22 -15.10 0.19
CA MET A 185 7.26 -13.82 -0.53
C MET A 185 6.04 -13.66 -1.44
N HIS A 186 5.67 -12.42 -1.74
CA HIS A 186 4.67 -12.10 -2.75
C HIS A 186 5.02 -10.81 -3.49
N ALA A 187 4.52 -10.69 -4.72
CA ALA A 187 4.50 -9.40 -5.42
C ALA A 187 3.48 -8.46 -4.75
N ARG A 188 3.27 -7.25 -5.25
CA ARG A 188 2.27 -6.35 -4.65
C ARG A 188 0.88 -6.97 -4.49
N SER A 189 0.45 -7.78 -5.46
CA SER A 189 -0.76 -8.60 -5.32
C SER A 189 -0.45 -9.89 -4.57
N VAL A 190 -1.29 -10.22 -3.59
CA VAL A 190 -1.14 -11.41 -2.74
C VAL A 190 -1.73 -12.67 -3.40
N ASP A 191 -2.48 -12.53 -4.49
CA ASP A 191 -3.14 -13.64 -5.21
C ASP A 191 -2.17 -14.64 -5.88
N GLY A 192 -0.86 -14.42 -5.77
CA GLY A 192 0.13 -15.52 -5.81
C GLY A 192 0.38 -16.17 -7.16
N ARG A 193 0.02 -15.53 -8.28
CA ARG A 193 0.32 -16.07 -9.62
C ARG A 193 1.83 -16.21 -9.79
N HIS A 194 2.34 -17.42 -10.01
CA HIS A 194 3.77 -17.64 -10.25
C HIS A 194 4.24 -16.88 -11.50
N HIS A 195 5.45 -16.34 -11.44
CA HIS A 195 6.12 -15.71 -12.57
C HIS A 195 7.64 -15.93 -12.47
N ASP A 196 8.27 -16.38 -13.56
CA ASP A 196 9.68 -16.81 -13.56
C ASP A 196 10.67 -15.72 -13.14
N SER A 197 10.34 -14.44 -13.36
CA SER A 197 11.18 -13.32 -12.92
C SER A 197 11.38 -13.25 -11.40
N ARG A 198 10.54 -13.94 -10.62
CA ARG A 198 10.61 -13.97 -9.15
C ARG A 198 11.54 -15.06 -8.63
N ASN A 199 11.90 -16.04 -9.46
CA ASN A 199 12.75 -17.17 -9.06
C ASN A 199 14.14 -16.69 -8.57
N TRP A 200 14.69 -15.64 -9.19
CA TRP A 200 15.98 -15.08 -8.75
C TRP A 200 15.89 -14.51 -7.34
N VAL A 201 14.89 -13.67 -7.05
CA VAL A 201 14.70 -13.09 -5.71
C VAL A 201 14.47 -14.18 -4.68
N LYS A 202 13.66 -15.20 -5.02
CA LYS A 202 13.40 -16.34 -4.15
C LYS A 202 14.69 -17.10 -3.79
N GLY A 203 15.50 -17.44 -4.78
CA GLY A 203 16.69 -18.29 -4.60
C GLY A 203 17.94 -17.56 -4.10
N MET A 204 18.13 -16.30 -4.51
CA MET A 204 19.37 -15.55 -4.24
C MET A 204 19.25 -14.57 -3.08
N VAL A 205 18.04 -14.17 -2.72
CA VAL A 205 17.79 -13.20 -1.64
C VAL A 205 17.01 -13.84 -0.51
N TRP A 206 15.74 -14.21 -0.77
CA TRP A 206 14.84 -14.71 0.27
C TRP A 206 15.42 -15.93 0.99
N ALA A 207 15.91 -16.93 0.25
CA ALA A 207 16.50 -18.14 0.84
C ALA A 207 17.70 -17.88 1.77
N ARG A 208 18.35 -16.72 1.69
CA ARG A 208 19.48 -16.34 2.55
C ARG A 208 19.04 -15.62 3.82
N ILE A 209 18.02 -14.76 3.71
CA ILE A 209 17.60 -13.85 4.79
C ILE A 209 16.36 -14.33 5.56
N ALA A 210 15.63 -15.32 5.04
CA ALA A 210 14.32 -15.70 5.57
C ALA A 210 14.37 -16.08 7.06
N ALA A 211 15.38 -16.83 7.49
CA ALA A 211 15.53 -17.22 8.88
C ALA A 211 15.90 -16.06 9.83
N ASP A 212 16.45 -14.98 9.29
CA ASP A 212 16.88 -13.80 10.05
C ASP A 212 15.77 -12.75 10.20
N LEU A 213 14.69 -12.86 9.43
CA LEU A 213 13.52 -11.99 9.56
C LEU A 213 12.66 -12.43 10.76
N PRO A 214 12.37 -11.54 11.73
CA PRO A 214 11.48 -11.87 12.83
C PRO A 214 10.06 -12.26 12.35
N PRO A 215 9.32 -13.09 13.10
CA PRO A 215 7.93 -13.40 12.79
C PRO A 215 7.07 -12.14 12.68
N GLY A 216 6.25 -12.05 11.64
CA GLY A 216 5.39 -10.89 11.37
C GLY A 216 6.10 -9.71 10.70
N TRP A 217 7.44 -9.68 10.68
CA TRP A 217 8.20 -8.66 9.96
C TRP A 217 8.23 -8.94 8.47
N ARG A 218 8.40 -7.87 7.69
CA ARG A 218 8.54 -7.97 6.24
C ARG A 218 9.49 -6.93 5.66
N LEU A 219 10.25 -7.37 4.67
CA LEU A 219 11.12 -6.52 3.86
C LEU A 219 10.46 -6.29 2.50
N CYS A 220 10.28 -5.02 2.13
CA CYS A 220 9.79 -4.65 0.81
C CYS A 220 10.92 -4.05 -0.05
N GLY A 221 10.97 -4.48 -1.30
CA GLY A 221 11.94 -4.02 -2.28
C GLY A 221 11.40 -4.15 -3.70
N GLU A 222 12.20 -3.68 -4.65
CA GLU A 222 11.88 -3.74 -6.07
C GLU A 222 12.63 -4.92 -6.71
N ASN A 223 11.88 -5.83 -7.33
CA ASN A 223 12.43 -6.88 -8.18
C ASN A 223 12.67 -6.31 -9.59
N LEU A 224 13.94 -6.16 -9.93
CA LEU A 224 14.47 -5.61 -11.17
C LEU A 224 15.05 -6.71 -12.07
N TYR A 225 14.74 -7.97 -11.84
CA TYR A 225 15.21 -9.05 -12.70
C TYR A 225 14.74 -8.85 -14.14
N ALA A 226 13.43 -8.69 -14.35
CA ALA A 226 12.86 -8.49 -15.68
C ALA A 226 12.90 -7.01 -16.08
N ARG A 227 13.26 -6.73 -17.32
CA ARG A 227 13.16 -5.40 -17.93
C ARG A 227 11.70 -5.00 -18.05
N HIS A 228 11.35 -3.84 -17.49
CA HIS A 228 10.05 -3.19 -17.66
C HIS A 228 10.17 -2.08 -18.71
N SER A 229 9.84 -0.84 -18.37
CA SER A 229 9.89 0.32 -19.26
C SER A 229 11.28 0.98 -19.29
N ILE A 230 12.15 0.65 -18.32
CA ILE A 230 13.55 1.06 -18.27
C ILE A 230 14.44 -0.18 -18.32
N GLU A 231 15.47 -0.13 -19.18
CA GLU A 231 16.54 -1.12 -19.24
C GLU A 231 17.68 -0.70 -18.31
N TYR A 232 18.01 -1.54 -17.34
CA TYR A 232 19.19 -1.35 -16.50
C TYR A 232 20.33 -2.26 -16.97
N ARG A 233 21.56 -1.76 -16.95
CA ARG A 233 22.75 -2.49 -17.45
C ARG A 233 23.77 -2.82 -16.37
N ASP A 234 23.71 -2.13 -15.25
CA ASP A 234 24.72 -2.08 -14.21
C ASP A 234 24.07 -2.05 -12.81
N LEU A 235 23.03 -2.86 -12.60
CA LEU A 235 22.41 -2.97 -11.28
C LEU A 235 23.36 -3.60 -10.26
N PRO A 236 23.44 -3.08 -9.02
CA PRO A 236 24.21 -3.74 -7.96
C PRO A 236 23.57 -5.05 -7.50
N SER A 237 22.25 -5.19 -7.66
CA SER A 237 21.46 -6.37 -7.37
C SER A 237 20.14 -6.32 -8.15
N TYR A 238 19.57 -7.47 -8.52
CA TYR A 238 18.21 -7.50 -9.07
C TYR A 238 17.12 -7.28 -8.03
N PHE A 239 17.44 -7.32 -6.74
CA PHE A 239 16.52 -6.92 -5.69
C PHE A 239 17.11 -5.77 -4.91
N MET A 240 16.39 -4.64 -4.88
CA MET A 240 16.81 -3.45 -4.16
C MET A 240 15.77 -3.09 -3.10
N GLY A 241 16.18 -3.09 -1.83
CA GLY A 241 15.30 -2.81 -0.69
C GLY A 241 14.92 -1.32 -0.59
N PHE A 242 13.70 -1.03 -0.12
CA PHE A 242 13.29 0.35 0.17
C PHE A 242 12.53 0.54 1.49
N SER A 243 12.03 -0.51 2.14
CA SER A 243 11.41 -0.39 3.47
C SER A 243 11.33 -1.71 4.21
N ILE A 244 11.39 -1.68 5.54
CA ILE A 244 11.08 -2.81 6.42
C ILE A 244 9.90 -2.42 7.32
N TRP A 245 9.07 -3.41 7.64
CA TRP A 245 7.90 -3.26 8.48
C TRP A 245 7.88 -4.32 9.57
N ASP A 246 7.46 -3.91 10.76
CA ASP A 246 7.35 -4.76 11.94
C ASP A 246 6.03 -5.58 11.97
N GLU A 247 5.86 -6.38 13.02
CA GLU A 247 4.69 -7.22 13.27
C GLU A 247 3.40 -6.44 13.51
N CYS A 248 3.51 -5.17 13.92
CA CYS A 248 2.39 -4.25 14.14
C CYS A 248 2.03 -3.46 12.89
N ASN A 249 2.65 -3.78 11.74
CA ASN A 249 2.45 -3.09 10.47
C ASN A 249 2.87 -1.61 10.53
N THR A 250 3.91 -1.32 11.30
CA THR A 250 4.62 -0.04 11.32
C THR A 250 5.85 -0.15 10.44
N ARG A 251 6.04 0.82 9.54
CA ARG A 251 7.28 0.93 8.77
C ARG A 251 8.35 1.49 9.68
N LEU A 252 9.51 0.83 9.73
CA LEU A 252 10.66 1.31 10.49
C LEU A 252 11.13 2.68 9.98
N GLY A 253 11.89 3.37 10.83
CA GLY A 253 12.64 4.56 10.44
C GLY A 253 13.71 4.22 9.39
N TRP A 254 14.17 5.23 8.66
CA TRP A 254 15.15 5.02 7.60
C TRP A 254 16.50 4.52 8.12
N ASP A 255 16.98 5.06 9.24
CA ASP A 255 18.28 4.67 9.81
C ASP A 255 18.26 3.21 10.25
N GLU A 256 17.21 2.80 10.99
CA GLU A 256 17.00 1.39 11.37
C GLU A 256 16.81 0.48 10.13
N THR A 257 16.07 0.95 9.11
CA THR A 257 15.95 0.21 7.84
C THR A 257 17.31 -0.01 7.19
N LYS A 258 18.21 0.99 7.24
CA LYS A 258 19.56 0.89 6.69
C LYS A 258 20.44 -0.07 7.48
N GLU A 259 20.35 -0.08 8.81
CA GLU A 259 21.03 -1.05 9.67
C GLU A 259 20.61 -2.48 9.33
N TRP A 260 19.31 -2.74 9.23
CA TRP A 260 18.81 -4.05 8.81
C TRP A 260 19.25 -4.44 7.40
N PHE A 261 19.26 -3.50 6.46
CA PHE A 261 19.77 -3.78 5.12
C PHE A 261 21.25 -4.16 5.13
N GLU A 262 22.07 -3.53 5.96
CA GLU A 262 23.46 -3.90 6.13
C GLU A 262 23.60 -5.30 6.73
N LEU A 263 22.88 -5.59 7.82
CA LEU A 263 22.90 -6.91 8.48
C LEU A 263 22.48 -8.04 7.54
N LEU A 264 21.47 -7.80 6.70
CA LEU A 264 20.92 -8.78 5.76
C LEU A 264 21.66 -8.81 4.41
N GLY A 265 22.65 -7.94 4.18
CA GLY A 265 23.36 -7.82 2.91
C GLY A 265 22.47 -7.34 1.74
N ILE A 266 21.45 -6.55 2.03
CA ILE A 266 20.49 -6.02 1.05
C ILE A 266 20.95 -4.64 0.57
N VAL A 267 21.11 -4.51 -0.75
CA VAL A 267 21.38 -3.22 -1.37
C VAL A 267 20.09 -2.39 -1.40
N SER A 268 20.12 -1.18 -0.84
CA SER A 268 18.97 -0.26 -0.92
C SER A 268 18.89 0.40 -2.29
N VAL A 269 17.69 0.85 -2.67
CA VAL A 269 17.53 1.84 -3.75
C VAL A 269 18.43 3.07 -3.49
N PRO A 270 18.98 3.72 -4.53
CA PRO A 270 19.86 4.88 -4.35
C PRO A 270 19.17 6.03 -3.61
N VAL A 271 19.87 6.62 -2.64
CA VAL A 271 19.43 7.85 -1.96
C VAL A 271 19.89 9.05 -2.78
N LEU A 272 18.93 9.87 -3.20
CA LEU A 272 19.15 11.11 -3.95
C LEU A 272 19.26 12.32 -3.02
N TYR A 273 18.58 12.28 -1.88
CA TYR A 273 18.59 13.33 -0.88
C TYR A 273 18.28 12.77 0.50
N ASP A 274 19.02 13.25 1.50
CA ASP A 274 18.78 13.00 2.92
C ASP A 274 19.01 14.33 3.65
N GLY A 275 17.94 14.89 4.21
CA GLY A 275 18.00 16.19 4.85
C GLY A 275 16.62 16.73 5.22
N ILE A 276 16.56 17.96 5.73
CA ILE A 276 15.30 18.60 6.06
C ILE A 276 14.53 18.95 4.78
N TYR A 277 13.23 18.66 4.76
CA TYR A 277 12.39 18.91 3.60
C TYR A 277 12.55 20.32 3.02
N ASP A 278 13.06 20.38 1.78
CA ASP A 278 13.12 21.57 0.94
C ASP A 278 12.49 21.21 -0.41
N GLU A 279 11.25 21.65 -0.63
CA GLU A 279 10.50 21.31 -1.84
C GLU A 279 11.22 21.75 -3.11
N ARG A 280 11.90 22.90 -3.09
CA ARG A 280 12.60 23.43 -4.28
C ARG A 280 13.79 22.55 -4.64
N LEU A 281 14.59 22.16 -3.65
CA LEU A 281 15.71 21.25 -3.87
C LEU A 281 15.23 19.88 -4.36
N ILE A 282 14.19 19.32 -3.72
CA ILE A 282 13.65 18.00 -4.06
C ILE A 282 13.08 17.98 -5.48
N ARG A 283 12.34 19.02 -5.88
CA ARG A 283 11.85 19.17 -7.26
C ARG A 283 13.00 19.14 -8.28
N GLY A 284 14.14 19.72 -7.93
CA GLY A 284 15.34 19.77 -8.78
C GLY A 284 16.14 18.47 -8.88
N LEU A 285 15.79 17.42 -8.11
CA LEU A 285 16.51 16.13 -8.16
C LEU A 285 16.28 15.36 -9.46
N TYR A 286 15.19 15.64 -10.17
CA TYR A 286 14.85 15.00 -11.44
C TYR A 286 14.67 16.04 -12.54
N ASP A 287 15.33 15.80 -13.67
CA ASP A 287 15.12 16.55 -14.91
C ASP A 287 14.67 15.59 -16.00
N SER A 288 13.44 15.76 -16.50
CA SER A 288 12.85 14.90 -17.52
C SER A 288 13.59 14.93 -18.87
N LYS A 289 14.45 15.91 -19.15
CA LYS A 289 15.30 15.91 -20.35
C LYS A 289 16.58 15.11 -20.14
N ARG A 290 17.09 15.07 -18.91
CA ARG A 290 18.34 14.39 -18.55
C ARG A 290 18.12 12.93 -18.16
N ASP A 291 17.10 12.67 -17.36
CA ASP A 291 16.97 11.44 -16.59
C ASP A 291 15.96 10.45 -17.18
N TRP A 292 15.20 10.87 -18.20
CA TRP A 292 14.09 10.09 -18.76
C TRP A 292 14.51 8.66 -19.07
N ALA A 293 15.61 8.44 -19.77
CA ALA A 293 16.01 7.10 -20.19
C ALA A 293 16.52 6.19 -19.04
N ARG A 294 16.79 6.74 -17.85
CA ARG A 294 17.53 6.04 -16.78
C ARG A 294 16.74 5.91 -15.48
N SER A 295 15.78 6.80 -15.24
CA SER A 295 15.03 6.84 -14.00
C SER A 295 13.55 7.11 -14.26
N GLU A 296 12.69 6.37 -13.57
CA GLU A 296 11.24 6.59 -13.57
C GLU A 296 10.89 7.89 -12.83
N GLY A 297 11.71 8.25 -11.83
CA GLY A 297 11.53 9.40 -10.95
C GLY A 297 12.05 9.07 -9.55
N TYR A 298 11.36 9.53 -8.51
CA TYR A 298 11.79 9.34 -7.12
C TYR A 298 10.62 9.18 -6.15
N VAL A 299 10.93 8.65 -4.97
CA VAL A 299 10.01 8.54 -3.84
C VAL A 299 10.53 9.44 -2.73
N ILE A 300 9.65 10.25 -2.14
CA ILE A 300 9.90 11.11 -0.99
C ILE A 300 9.24 10.45 0.22
N THR A 301 9.96 10.32 1.32
CA THR A 301 9.38 9.85 2.58
C THR A 301 10.01 10.53 3.78
N VAL A 302 9.26 10.69 4.87
CA VAL A 302 9.86 11.08 6.16
C VAL A 302 10.83 9.99 6.64
N ALA A 303 11.89 10.38 7.34
CA ALA A 303 12.87 9.45 7.88
C ALA A 303 12.35 8.68 9.10
N ASP A 304 11.40 9.25 9.85
CA ASP A 304 10.81 8.64 11.04
C ASP A 304 10.00 7.37 10.70
N ALA A 305 9.79 6.51 11.70
CA ALA A 305 8.85 5.40 11.60
C ALA A 305 7.43 5.91 11.37
N ILE A 306 6.63 5.18 10.59
CA ILE A 306 5.25 5.56 10.27
C ILE A 306 4.32 4.35 10.31
N SER A 307 3.10 4.55 10.80
CA SER A 307 2.06 3.51 10.73
C SER A 307 1.62 3.28 9.28
N TYR A 308 0.98 2.13 9.03
CA TYR A 308 0.40 1.82 7.72
C TYR A 308 -0.57 2.91 7.22
N GLY A 309 -1.39 3.48 8.11
CA GLY A 309 -2.30 4.58 7.79
C GLY A 309 -1.61 5.90 7.44
N GLN A 310 -0.49 6.21 8.11
CA GLN A 310 0.30 7.41 7.84
C GLN A 310 0.99 7.37 6.47
N PHE A 311 1.15 6.21 5.85
CA PHE A 311 1.81 6.06 4.55
C PHE A 311 1.21 6.98 3.47
N ARG A 312 -0.13 7.13 3.43
CA ARG A 312 -0.81 7.95 2.42
C ARG A 312 -0.52 9.45 2.52
N THR A 313 0.03 9.91 3.64
CA THR A 313 0.38 11.32 3.92
C THR A 313 1.88 11.55 4.11
N HIS A 314 2.68 10.51 4.39
CA HIS A 314 4.11 10.62 4.69
C HIS A 314 5.01 10.01 3.61
N VAL A 315 4.41 9.50 2.53
CA VAL A 315 5.13 8.97 1.36
C VAL A 315 4.49 9.51 0.08
N ALA A 316 5.31 10.09 -0.79
CA ALA A 316 4.88 10.58 -2.09
C ALA A 316 5.84 10.10 -3.19
N LYS A 317 5.35 9.90 -4.41
CA LYS A 317 6.16 9.59 -5.59
C LYS A 317 6.10 10.70 -6.62
N VAL A 318 7.19 10.86 -7.36
CA VAL A 318 7.25 11.65 -8.58
C VAL A 318 7.62 10.69 -9.69
N VAL A 319 6.79 10.66 -10.72
CA VAL A 319 6.94 9.79 -11.88
C VAL A 319 6.90 10.67 -13.13
N ARG A 320 7.80 10.38 -14.07
CA ARG A 320 7.91 11.05 -15.37
C ARG A 320 6.63 10.94 -16.19
N ALA A 321 6.37 11.95 -17.03
CA ALA A 321 5.30 11.90 -18.01
C ALA A 321 5.46 10.71 -18.97
N ASN A 322 4.34 10.12 -19.39
CA ASN A 322 4.28 9.00 -20.33
C ASN A 322 5.05 7.74 -19.88
N HIS A 323 5.26 7.55 -18.57
CA HIS A 323 5.67 6.24 -18.06
C HIS A 323 4.51 5.26 -18.27
N VAL A 324 4.53 4.56 -19.39
CA VAL A 324 3.58 3.48 -19.66
C VAL A 324 4.11 2.27 -18.92
N GLN A 325 3.42 1.87 -17.84
CA GLN A 325 3.47 0.48 -17.41
C GLN A 325 2.54 -0.26 -18.37
N THR A 326 3.06 -1.07 -19.28
CA THR A 326 2.23 -1.97 -20.09
C THR A 326 1.73 -3.11 -19.20
N THR A 327 0.91 -2.79 -18.20
CA THR A 327 0.43 -3.69 -17.14
C THR A 327 -0.33 -4.89 -17.70
N ALA A 328 -0.96 -4.74 -18.88
CA ALA A 328 -1.71 -5.82 -19.54
C ALA A 328 -0.85 -6.76 -20.40
N HIS A 329 0.40 -6.41 -20.74
CA HIS A 329 1.17 -7.13 -21.76
C HIS A 329 2.46 -7.82 -21.28
N TRP A 330 3.03 -7.49 -20.12
CA TRP A 330 4.28 -8.14 -19.69
C TRP A 330 4.06 -9.52 -19.06
N MET A 331 2.95 -9.73 -18.33
CA MET A 331 2.63 -11.05 -17.75
C MET A 331 2.11 -12.06 -18.78
N HIS A 332 1.73 -11.61 -19.99
CA HIS A 332 1.13 -12.46 -21.03
C HIS A 332 2.00 -12.51 -22.28
N GLY A 333 2.89 -13.51 -22.34
CA GLY A 333 3.46 -14.02 -23.59
C GLY A 333 4.67 -13.28 -24.17
N GLN A 334 5.20 -12.25 -23.50
CA GLN A 334 6.51 -11.69 -23.88
C GLN A 334 7.65 -12.45 -23.19
N ARG A 335 8.73 -12.68 -23.94
CA ARG A 335 9.96 -13.26 -23.40
C ARG A 335 10.50 -12.37 -22.29
N ILE A 336 10.73 -12.92 -21.11
CA ILE A 336 11.43 -12.23 -20.01
C ILE A 336 12.83 -11.87 -20.50
N ILE A 337 13.15 -10.58 -20.51
CA ILE A 337 14.48 -10.06 -20.81
C ILE A 337 15.09 -9.63 -19.48
N PRO A 338 16.13 -10.31 -18.97
CA PRO A 338 16.78 -9.88 -17.75
C PRO A 338 17.48 -8.53 -17.91
N ASN A 339 17.44 -7.69 -16.89
CA ASN A 339 18.32 -6.52 -16.80
C ASN A 339 19.79 -6.98 -16.62
N GLY A 340 20.74 -6.05 -16.70
CA GLY A 340 22.16 -6.32 -16.45
C GLY A 340 22.57 -6.01 -15.01
N LEU A 341 23.41 -6.88 -14.43
CA LEU A 341 24.13 -6.60 -13.18
C LEU A 341 25.47 -5.92 -13.47
N ALA A 342 25.90 -5.06 -12.54
CA ALA A 342 27.24 -4.49 -12.55
C ALA A 342 28.29 -5.62 -12.52
N ARG A 343 29.35 -5.47 -13.34
CA ARG A 343 30.48 -6.39 -13.30
C ARG A 343 31.24 -6.18 -11.99
N VAL A 344 31.45 -7.24 -11.22
CA VAL A 344 32.42 -7.22 -10.13
C VAL A 344 33.80 -7.01 -10.77
N ALA A 345 34.49 -5.92 -10.42
CA ALA A 345 35.88 -5.76 -10.80
C ALA A 345 36.67 -6.90 -10.16
N THR A 346 37.13 -7.86 -10.95
CA THR A 346 38.05 -8.88 -10.48
C THR A 346 39.35 -8.18 -10.11
N GLU A 347 39.67 -8.10 -8.82
CA GLU A 347 41.01 -7.76 -8.38
C GLU A 347 41.99 -8.70 -9.10
N THR A 348 42.86 -8.13 -9.93
CA THR A 348 43.95 -8.85 -10.55
C THR A 348 44.83 -9.39 -9.43
N VAL A 349 44.74 -10.70 -9.17
CA VAL A 349 45.72 -11.42 -8.35
C VAL A 349 47.08 -11.20 -9.03
N PRO A 350 48.06 -10.53 -8.39
CA PRO A 350 49.36 -10.35 -9.00
C PRO A 350 49.98 -11.73 -9.25
N ALA A 351 50.44 -11.96 -10.48
CA ALA A 351 51.15 -13.17 -10.83
C ALA A 351 52.33 -13.34 -9.87
N ARG A 352 52.42 -14.51 -9.21
CA ARG A 352 53.59 -14.88 -8.43
C ARG A 352 54.80 -14.88 -9.37
N ALA A 353 55.79 -14.05 -9.05
CA ALA A 353 57.08 -13.97 -9.73
C ALA A 353 57.90 -15.25 -9.54
#